data_AF-A0A920U8L3-F1
#
_entry.id   AF-A0A920U8L3-F1
#
_cell.length_a   1.000
_cell.length_b   1.000
_cell.length_c   1.000
_cell.angle_alpha   90.00
_cell.angle_beta   90.00
_cell.angle_gamma   90.00
#
_symmetry.space_group_name_H-M   'P 1'
#
loop_
_entity.id
_entity.type
_entity.pdbx_description
1 polymer ?
#
loop_
_entity_poly.entity_id
_entity_poly.type
_entity_poly.pdbx_seq_one_letter_code
_entity_poly.pdbx_strand_id
1 'polypeptide(L)'
;MYFSGPDIRYGTNYNQSTGPTADAFLAAYNAEWGEDPAAPFWGHSFDATTLLLDAIAAASFDDGGTLVIDRAGVREHPNSVTDYSGIIGFITCDAFLGIVVRRRSR
;
A
#
# COMPACT_ATOMS: atom_id res chain seq x y z
N MET A 1 14.23 -8.12 -24.50
CA MET A 1 12.95 -8.40 -23.82
C MET A 1 12.31 -7.06 -23.51
N TYR A 2 11.19 -6.71 -24.16
CA TYR A 2 10.42 -5.53 -23.77
C TYR A 2 9.62 -5.90 -22.52
N PHE A 3 9.99 -5.31 -21.39
CA PHE A 3 9.33 -5.53 -20.12
C PHE A 3 8.18 -4.53 -19.99
N SER A 4 6.96 -4.95 -20.30
CA SER A 4 5.74 -4.15 -20.08
C SER A 4 5.33 -4.17 -18.60
N GLY A 5 6.27 -3.87 -17.71
CA GLY A 5 6.08 -3.87 -16.27
C GLY A 5 6.20 -2.46 -15.67
N PRO A 6 5.74 -2.27 -14.43
CA PRO A 6 5.85 -0.99 -13.74
C PRO A 6 7.32 -0.62 -13.52
N ASP A 7 7.60 0.69 -13.56
CA ASP A 7 8.91 1.22 -13.21
C ASP A 7 9.13 1.09 -11.70
N ILE A 8 10.12 0.26 -11.32
CA ILE A 8 10.44 -0.08 -9.93
C ILE A 8 11.36 0.95 -9.24
N ARG A 9 11.74 2.03 -9.92
CA ARG A 9 12.57 3.09 -9.33
C ARG A 9 11.71 4.05 -8.54
N TYR A 10 11.43 3.70 -7.29
CA TYR A 10 10.53 4.44 -6.40
C TYR A 10 11.18 5.62 -5.67
N GLY A 11 12.51 5.76 -5.73
CA GLY A 11 13.24 6.85 -5.08
C GLY A 11 13.07 6.82 -3.55
N THR A 12 12.86 7.98 -2.94
CA THR A 12 12.72 8.12 -1.48
C THR A 12 11.27 8.03 -1.00
N ASN A 13 10.36 7.52 -1.83
CA ASN A 13 8.99 7.26 -1.41
C ASN A 13 8.99 6.24 -0.25
N TYR A 14 8.05 6.41 0.66
CA TYR A 14 7.87 5.52 1.80
C TYR A 14 6.38 5.30 2.03
N ASN A 15 6.06 4.14 2.58
CA ASN A 15 4.71 3.80 3.00
C ASN A 15 4.40 4.50 4.33
N GLN A 16 3.39 5.37 4.40
CA GLN A 16 3.12 6.15 5.60
C GLN A 16 2.63 5.33 6.79
N SER A 17 1.96 4.20 6.55
CA SER A 17 1.43 3.35 7.62
C SER A 17 2.55 2.54 8.29
N THR A 18 3.49 2.04 7.48
CA THR A 18 4.55 1.14 7.97
C THR A 18 5.91 1.81 8.16
N GLY A 19 6.26 2.82 7.37
CA GLY A 19 7.52 3.57 7.42
C GLY A 19 8.59 3.23 6.37
N PRO A 20 8.77 1.95 5.92
CA PRO A 20 9.81 1.59 4.95
C PRO A 20 9.73 2.27 3.59
N THR A 21 10.91 2.48 3.01
CA THR A 21 11.12 2.76 1.58
C THR A 21 11.22 1.47 0.77
N ALA A 22 11.26 1.59 -0.55
CA ALA A 22 11.56 0.48 -1.46
C ALA A 22 12.86 -0.27 -1.09
N ASP A 23 13.94 0.46 -0.86
CA ASP A 23 15.25 -0.12 -0.53
C ASP A 23 15.20 -0.87 0.81
N ALA A 24 14.52 -0.31 1.81
CA ALA A 24 14.34 -0.96 3.11
C ALA A 24 13.49 -2.23 3.00
N PHE A 25 12.42 -2.20 2.19
CA PHE A 25 11.61 -3.39 1.90
C PHE A 25 12.43 -4.48 1.21
N LEU A 26 13.20 -4.15 0.16
CA LEU A 26 14.02 -5.11 -0.57
C LEU A 26 15.11 -5.72 0.32
N ALA A 27 15.76 -4.91 1.16
CA ALA A 27 16.74 -5.41 2.12
C ALA A 27 16.12 -6.39 3.12
N ALA A 28 14.93 -6.09 3.65
CA ALA A 28 14.22 -6.99 4.55
C ALA A 28 13.76 -8.28 3.85
N TYR A 29 13.25 -8.17 2.62
CA TYR A 29 12.81 -9.31 1.83
C TYR A 29 13.99 -10.25 1.50
N ASN A 30 15.13 -9.70 1.06
CA ASN A 30 16.33 -10.47 0.75
C ASN A 30 16.92 -11.12 2.02
N ALA A 31 16.90 -10.43 3.16
CA ALA A 31 17.36 -11.01 4.42
C ALA A 31 16.53 -12.23 4.86
N GLU A 32 15.21 -12.21 4.60
CA GLU A 32 14.30 -13.31 4.94
C GLU A 32 14.35 -14.45 3.92
N TRP A 33 14.39 -14.14 2.63
CA TRP A 33 14.16 -15.12 1.56
C TRP A 33 15.40 -15.42 0.70
N GLY A 34 16.48 -14.64 0.84
CA GLY A 34 17.73 -14.81 0.10
C GLY A 34 17.68 -14.36 -1.37
N GLU A 35 16.56 -13.78 -1.83
CA GLU A 35 16.36 -13.31 -3.19
C GLU A 35 15.50 -12.04 -3.23
N ASP A 36 15.50 -11.33 -4.36
CA ASP A 36 14.58 -10.21 -4.59
C ASP A 36 13.19 -10.73 -5.04
N PRO A 37 12.10 -9.98 -4.83
CA PRO A 37 10.77 -10.39 -5.28
C PRO A 37 10.75 -10.62 -6.80
N ALA A 38 10.31 -11.81 -7.22
CA ALA A 38 10.35 -12.23 -8.63
C ALA A 38 9.45 -11.40 -9.57
N ALA A 39 8.35 -10.83 -9.06
CA ALA A 39 7.40 -10.06 -9.85
C ALA A 39 7.57 -8.55 -9.62
N PRO A 40 7.48 -7.70 -10.66
CA PRO A 40 7.72 -6.26 -10.55
C PRO A 40 6.59 -5.49 -9.84
N PHE A 41 5.54 -6.17 -9.39
CA PHE A 41 4.36 -5.56 -8.77
C PHE A 41 4.41 -5.56 -7.23
N TRP A 42 5.51 -6.04 -6.62
CA TRP A 42 5.64 -6.17 -5.16
C TRP A 42 5.31 -4.87 -4.41
N GLY A 43 5.74 -3.70 -4.92
CA GLY A 43 5.46 -2.41 -4.28
C GLY A 43 3.97 -2.06 -4.29
N HIS A 44 3.27 -2.45 -5.36
CA HIS A 44 1.83 -2.23 -5.47
C HIS A 44 1.06 -3.12 -4.48
N SER A 45 1.47 -4.38 -4.36
CA SER A 45 0.89 -5.31 -3.39
C SER A 45 1.16 -4.88 -1.96
N PHE A 46 2.37 -4.37 -1.68
CA PHE A 46 2.73 -3.85 -0.37
C PHE A 46 1.83 -2.67 0.02
N ASP A 47 1.78 -1.62 -0.80
CA ASP A 47 0.95 -0.44 -0.51
C ASP A 47 -0.55 -0.76 -0.45
N ALA A 48 -1.06 -1.63 -1.33
CA ALA A 48 -2.45 -2.05 -1.29
C ALA A 48 -2.78 -2.84 -0.01
N THR A 49 -1.86 -3.69 0.44
CA THR A 49 -2.05 -4.48 1.67
C THR A 49 -2.04 -3.58 2.89
N THR A 50 -1.12 -2.62 2.99
CA THR A 50 -1.09 -1.68 4.12
C THR A 50 -2.36 -0.83 4.15
N LEU A 51 -2.83 -0.35 2.99
CA LEU A 51 -4.06 0.41 2.92
C LEU A 51 -5.29 -0.40 3.36
N LEU A 52 -5.34 -1.68 2.99
CA LEU A 52 -6.40 -2.58 3.44
C LEU A 52 -6.35 -2.81 4.96
N LEU A 53 -5.15 -2.97 5.53
CA LEU A 53 -4.98 -3.14 6.97
C LEU A 53 -5.37 -1.87 7.73
N ASP A 54 -5.06 -0.68 7.21
CA ASP A 54 -5.52 0.60 7.77
C ASP A 54 -7.05 0.70 7.75
N ALA A 55 -7.70 0.29 6.65
CA ALA A 55 -9.15 0.25 6.54
C ALA A 55 -9.79 -0.71 7.55
N ILE A 56 -9.20 -1.90 7.73
CA ILE A 56 -9.65 -2.87 8.73
C ILE A 56 -9.52 -2.26 10.13
N ALA A 57 -8.36 -1.67 10.47
CA ALA A 57 -8.15 -1.06 11.77
C ALA A 57 -9.15 0.07 12.05
N ALA A 58 -9.42 0.93 11.04
CA ALA A 58 -10.37 2.03 11.17
C ALA A 58 -11.84 1.57 11.31
N ALA A 59 -12.19 0.40 10.76
CA ALA A 59 -13.55 -0.17 10.82
C ALA A 59 -13.72 -1.24 11.90
N SER A 60 -12.71 -1.43 12.76
CA SER A 60 -12.72 -2.43 13.83
C SER A 60 -13.03 -1.81 15.18
N PHE A 61 -13.81 -2.49 16.01
CA PHE A 61 -14.12 -2.09 17.38
C PHE A 61 -14.37 -3.30 18.28
N ASP A 62 -14.21 -3.11 19.59
CA ASP A 62 -14.59 -4.12 20.59
C ASP A 62 -16.08 -3.98 20.94
N ASP A 63 -16.80 -5.10 20.88
CA ASP A 63 -18.16 -5.24 21.38
C ASP A 63 -18.20 -6.33 22.46
N GLY A 64 -18.05 -5.92 23.72
CA GLY A 64 -18.13 -6.82 24.86
C GLY A 64 -17.04 -7.92 24.87
N GLY A 65 -15.82 -7.60 24.45
CA GLY A 65 -14.72 -8.56 24.33
C GLY A 65 -14.68 -9.34 23.01
N THR A 66 -15.58 -9.01 22.07
CA THR A 66 -15.56 -9.54 20.70
C THR A 66 -15.05 -8.48 19.75
N LEU A 67 -13.99 -8.79 18.99
CA LEU A 67 -13.54 -7.93 17.89
C LEU A 67 -14.56 -7.98 16.75
N VAL A 68 -15.21 -6.86 16.49
CA VAL A 68 -16.13 -6.67 15.36
C VAL A 68 -15.41 -5.87 14.27
N ILE A 69 -15.55 -6.32 13.02
CA ILE A 69 -15.03 -5.63 11.83
C ILE A 69 -16.22 -5.26 10.96
N ASP A 70 -16.52 -3.96 10.83
CA ASP A 70 -17.59 -3.51 9.94
C ASP A 70 -17.16 -3.61 8.48
N ARG A 71 -17.74 -4.59 7.77
CA ARG A 71 -17.48 -4.82 6.35
C ARG A 71 -17.88 -3.64 5.47
N ALA A 72 -18.90 -2.88 5.86
CA ALA A 72 -19.29 -1.67 5.13
C ALA A 72 -18.22 -0.58 5.31
N GLY A 73 -17.82 -0.32 6.56
CA GLY A 73 -16.71 0.57 6.90
C GLY A 73 -15.41 0.23 6.16
N VAL A 74 -15.00 -1.04 6.10
CA VAL A 74 -13.80 -1.46 5.34
C VAL A 74 -13.92 -1.12 3.85
N ARG A 75 -15.10 -1.33 3.24
CA ARG A 75 -15.34 -1.05 1.83
C ARG A 75 -15.40 0.44 1.52
N GLU A 76 -15.89 1.24 2.46
CA GLU A 76 -16.08 2.68 2.29
C GLU A 76 -14.83 3.49 2.63
N HIS A 77 -13.95 2.97 3.49
CA HIS A 77 -12.71 3.64 3.90
C HIS A 77 -11.86 4.13 2.72
N PRO A 78 -11.61 3.34 1.65
CA PRO A 78 -10.88 3.81 0.47
C PRO A 78 -11.42 5.10 -0.14
N ASN A 79 -12.73 5.37 -0.09
CA ASN A 79 -13.32 6.58 -0.68
C ASN A 79 -12.84 7.88 -0.01
N SER A 80 -12.25 7.78 1.19
CA SER A 80 -11.66 8.92 1.92
C SER A 80 -10.16 9.08 1.69
N VAL A 81 -9.52 8.11 1.02
CA VAL A 81 -8.06 8.07 0.85
C VAL A 81 -7.63 9.07 -0.20
N THR A 82 -6.97 10.13 0.25
CA THR A 82 -6.38 11.17 -0.60
C THR A 82 -4.94 11.39 -0.20
N ASP A 83 -4.04 11.45 -1.19
CA ASP A 83 -2.60 11.72 -1.00
C ASP A 83 -1.91 10.78 0.02
N TYR A 84 -2.36 9.52 0.09
CA TYR A 84 -1.69 8.50 0.89
C TYR A 84 -0.27 8.28 0.36
N SER A 85 0.74 8.48 1.20
CA SER A 85 2.13 8.23 0.80
C SER A 85 2.40 6.72 0.77
N GLY A 86 2.51 6.15 -0.43
CA GLY A 86 2.96 4.78 -0.67
C GLY A 86 4.37 4.72 -1.25
N ILE A 87 4.96 3.52 -1.25
CA ILE A 87 6.21 3.24 -1.99
C ILE A 87 6.04 3.58 -3.48
N ILE A 88 4.91 3.24 -4.08
CA ILE A 88 4.66 3.46 -5.52
C ILE A 88 4.40 4.94 -5.86
N GLY A 89 4.21 5.81 -4.85
CA GLY A 89 3.88 7.23 -4.99
C GLY A 89 2.67 7.62 -4.15
N PHE A 90 2.11 8.80 -4.42
CA PHE A 90 0.88 9.23 -3.76
C PHE A 90 -0.31 8.49 -4.33
N ILE A 91 -1.09 7.87 -3.46
CA ILE A 91 -2.28 7.10 -3.76
C ILE A 91 -3.50 7.92 -3.36
N THR A 92 -4.35 8.21 -4.34
CA THR A 92 -5.69 8.75 -4.11
C THR A 92 -6.70 7.79 -4.70
N CYS A 93 -7.73 7.47 -3.93
CA CYS A 93 -8.84 6.61 -4.34
C CYS A 93 -10.05 7.51 -4.63
N ASP A 94 -10.60 7.41 -5.84
CA ASP A 94 -11.83 8.13 -6.18
C ASP A 94 -13.10 7.30 -5.88
N ALA A 95 -14.27 7.94 -6.07
CA ALA A 95 -15.58 7.36 -5.82
C ALA A 95 -15.90 6.08 -6.64
N PHE A 96 -15.06 5.73 -7.62
CA PHE A 96 -15.18 4.51 -8.43
C PHE A 96 -14.12 3.46 -8.10
N LEU A 97 -13.46 3.56 -6.94
CA LEU A 97 -12.31 2.73 -6.54
C LEU A 97 -11.12 2.87 -7.52
N GLY A 98 -11.08 3.94 -8.30
CA GLY A 98 -9.94 4.27 -9.14
C GLY A 98 -8.77 4.70 -8.27
N ILE A 99 -7.72 3.89 -8.23
CA ILE A 99 -6.44 4.28 -7.64
C ILE A 99 -5.65 5.09 -8.68
N VAL A 100 -5.43 6.37 -8.38
CA VAL A 100 -4.55 7.23 -9.19
C VAL A 100 -3.24 7.40 -8.43
N VAL A 101 -2.15 6.90 -9.03
CA VAL A 101 -0.79 7.10 -8.51
C VAL A 101 -0.21 8.38 -9.12
N ARG A 102 0.04 9.39 -8.29
CA ARG A 102 0.71 10.63 -8.73
C ARG A 102 2.19 10.61 -8.35
N ARG A 103 3.07 10.81 -9.33
CA ARG A 103 4.49 11.11 -9.09
C ARG A 103 4.64 12.58 -8.72
N ARG A 104 5.42 12.88 -7.68
CA ARG A 104 5.82 14.26 -7.37
C ARG A 104 6.70 14.77 -8.51
N SER A 105 6.29 15.86 -9.19
CA SER A 105 7.20 16.57 -10.10
C SER A 105 8.39 17.08 -9.28
N ARG A 106 9.59 16.92 -9.85
CA ARG A 106 10.83 17.47 -9.29
C ARG A 106 10.75 18.98 -9.14
#